data_AF-A0A2J9E9G3-F1
#
_entry.id   AF-A0A2J9E9G3-F1
#
_cell.length_a   1.000
_cell.length_b   1.000
_cell.length_c   1.000
_cell.angle_alpha   90.00
_cell.angle_beta   90.00
_cell.angle_gamma   90.00
#
_symmetry.space_group_name_H-M   'P 1'
#
loop_
_entity.id
_entity.type
_entity.pdbx_description
1 polymer ?
#
loop_
_entity_poly.entity_id
_entity_poly.type
_entity_poly.pdbx_seq_one_letter_code
_entity_poly.pdbx_strand_id
1 'polypeptide(L)'
;MHRIDTSTAKKDKFGTGKNGFTGGNPQTGELPTALNAEFFDSVQEEISLLIEAAGLVLDKSQNSQLLSAIKKLSLSREFPFADIKADGNSAVAAALTNLGLDTALASKASLTGSATQKFWVSSAPDDNNAAVPVSLLNSGLGKKAALNGDSAQAFQMANNGTGAYGVNNDRLNFVLQSYASLAGNQFTQFSVGGATAAAHAVRLDQFQSGSNGNGAWTKMPGGGQWCRQNLTLAANATTTWTFPAGFTAPPAVFITAINGAFQCWLNGIGANNCGIFNNGTALNVNLLAVW
;
A
#
# COMPACT_ATOMS: atom_id res chain seq x y z
N MET A 1 -61.54 -42.73 26.39
CA MET A 1 -62.32 -43.24 27.54
C MET A 1 -63.66 -42.51 27.58
N HIS A 2 -64.76 -43.19 27.84
CA HIS A 2 -66.06 -42.56 28.09
C HIS A 2 -66.47 -42.66 29.57
N ARG A 3 -67.50 -41.92 29.96
CA ARG A 3 -68.10 -42.05 31.31
C ARG A 3 -69.04 -43.25 31.34
N ILE A 4 -69.24 -43.81 32.52
CA ILE A 4 -70.27 -44.85 32.71
C ILE A 4 -71.66 -44.27 32.43
N ASP A 5 -72.40 -44.97 31.57
CA ASP A 5 -73.66 -44.53 30.96
C ASP A 5 -74.75 -45.60 31.08
N THR A 6 -74.52 -46.62 31.90
CA THR A 6 -75.54 -47.61 32.26
C THR A 6 -76.74 -46.96 32.94
N SER A 7 -77.90 -47.60 32.85
CA SER A 7 -79.16 -47.10 33.42
C SER A 7 -79.11 -46.86 34.94
N THR A 8 -78.18 -47.50 35.66
CA THR A 8 -77.95 -47.30 37.10
C THR A 8 -76.71 -46.44 37.41
N ALA A 9 -76.12 -45.78 36.40
CA ALA A 9 -75.10 -44.78 36.62
C ALA A 9 -75.66 -43.61 37.44
N LYS A 10 -74.87 -43.09 38.39
CA LYS A 10 -75.27 -41.91 39.15
C LYS A 10 -75.23 -40.70 38.22
N LYS A 11 -76.40 -40.23 37.83
CA LYS A 11 -76.54 -39.05 36.97
C LYS A 11 -75.88 -37.84 37.63
N ASP A 12 -75.09 -37.11 36.84
CA ASP A 12 -74.50 -35.82 37.20
C ASP A 12 -73.64 -35.80 38.49
N LYS A 13 -73.05 -36.95 38.89
CA LYS A 13 -72.24 -37.07 40.11
C LYS A 13 -71.12 -36.03 40.20
N PHE A 14 -70.52 -35.64 39.07
CA PHE A 14 -69.45 -34.66 39.01
C PHE A 14 -69.85 -33.35 38.28
N GLY A 15 -71.15 -33.05 38.23
CA GLY A 15 -71.73 -31.90 37.52
C GLY A 15 -72.62 -32.31 36.33
N THR A 16 -73.25 -31.33 35.67
CA THR A 16 -74.18 -31.59 34.55
C THR A 16 -73.50 -32.38 33.42
N GLY A 17 -74.14 -33.47 32.98
CA GLY A 17 -73.66 -34.41 31.96
C GLY A 17 -72.54 -35.34 32.44
N LYS A 18 -72.17 -35.31 33.73
CA LYS A 18 -70.98 -35.97 34.26
C LYS A 18 -71.34 -37.12 35.19
N ASN A 19 -71.91 -38.18 34.60
CA ASN A 19 -72.26 -39.42 35.30
C ASN A 19 -71.06 -40.07 35.97
N GLY A 20 -71.32 -40.86 37.02
CA GLY A 20 -70.28 -41.58 37.75
C GLY A 20 -70.78 -42.81 38.51
N PHE A 21 -69.86 -43.51 39.17
CA PHE A 21 -70.14 -44.72 39.93
C PHE A 21 -70.79 -44.43 41.28
N THR A 22 -71.76 -45.24 41.68
CA THR A 22 -72.35 -45.28 43.03
C THR A 22 -72.34 -46.73 43.54
N GLY A 23 -72.10 -46.90 44.85
CA GLY A 23 -72.25 -48.20 45.51
C GLY A 23 -73.72 -48.60 45.72
N GLY A 24 -74.65 -47.74 45.29
CA GLY A 24 -76.06 -47.84 45.63
C GLY A 24 -76.34 -47.37 47.06
N ASN A 25 -77.61 -47.36 47.42
CA ASN A 25 -78.08 -47.14 48.77
C ASN A 25 -79.33 -48.01 49.01
N PRO A 26 -79.20 -49.13 49.75
CA PRO A 26 -80.32 -50.02 50.04
C PRO A 26 -81.48 -49.32 50.78
N GLN A 27 -81.22 -48.27 51.56
CA GLN A 27 -82.27 -47.55 52.31
C GLN A 27 -83.15 -46.67 51.40
N THR A 28 -82.61 -46.19 50.28
CA THR A 28 -83.33 -45.33 49.33
C THR A 28 -83.72 -46.06 48.05
N GLY A 29 -83.42 -47.37 47.93
CA GLY A 29 -83.63 -48.16 46.73
C GLY A 29 -82.70 -47.81 45.55
N GLU A 30 -81.61 -47.05 45.80
CA GLU A 30 -80.65 -46.71 44.74
C GLU A 30 -79.79 -47.94 44.43
N LEU A 31 -79.87 -48.45 43.21
CA LEU A 31 -79.08 -49.59 42.78
C LEU A 31 -77.58 -49.20 42.63
N PRO A 32 -76.65 -50.13 42.91
CA PRO A 32 -75.26 -49.94 42.52
C PRO A 32 -75.11 -49.72 41.01
N THR A 33 -74.09 -48.97 40.60
CA THR A 33 -73.82 -48.75 39.18
C THR A 33 -73.44 -50.06 38.50
N ALA A 34 -74.20 -50.40 37.46
CA ALA A 34 -73.93 -51.56 36.61
C ALA A 34 -72.68 -51.29 35.78
N LEU A 35 -71.82 -52.31 35.73
CA LEU A 35 -70.60 -52.36 34.96
C LEU A 35 -70.92 -52.94 33.58
N ASN A 36 -70.51 -52.30 32.49
CA ASN A 36 -70.70 -52.77 31.11
C ASN A 36 -69.36 -52.98 30.40
N ALA A 37 -69.34 -53.88 29.41
CA ALA A 37 -68.13 -54.21 28.65
C ALA A 37 -67.56 -52.98 27.94
N GLU A 38 -68.43 -52.18 27.30
CA GLU A 38 -68.04 -50.97 26.57
C GLU A 38 -67.16 -50.04 27.42
N PHE A 39 -67.52 -49.80 28.69
CA PHE A 39 -66.71 -48.98 29.59
C PHE A 39 -65.33 -49.59 29.85
N PHE A 40 -65.26 -50.90 30.17
CA PHE A 40 -63.99 -51.57 30.46
C PHE A 40 -63.09 -51.71 29.24
N ASP A 41 -63.67 -52.01 28.07
CA ASP A 41 -62.96 -52.03 26.80
C ASP A 41 -62.39 -50.64 26.50
N SER A 42 -63.15 -49.57 26.76
CA SER A 42 -62.64 -48.20 26.57
C SER A 42 -61.46 -47.85 27.50
N VAL A 43 -61.43 -48.40 28.72
CA VAL A 43 -60.32 -48.20 29.66
C VAL A 43 -59.10 -49.03 29.23
N GLN A 44 -59.33 -50.28 28.82
CA GLN A 44 -58.28 -51.17 28.34
C GLN A 44 -57.60 -50.58 27.11
N GLU A 45 -58.37 -50.14 26.12
CA GLU A 45 -57.84 -49.61 24.86
C GLU A 45 -57.09 -48.29 25.07
N GLU A 46 -57.52 -47.40 25.96
CA GLU A 46 -56.76 -46.17 26.26
C GLU A 46 -55.38 -46.46 26.86
N ILE A 47 -55.29 -47.44 27.76
CA ILE A 47 -54.00 -47.87 28.32
C ILE A 47 -53.16 -48.59 27.27
N SER A 48 -53.79 -49.45 26.47
CA SER A 48 -53.13 -50.27 25.44
C SER A 48 -52.56 -49.38 24.32
N LEU A 49 -53.35 -48.45 23.81
CA LEU A 49 -52.94 -47.47 22.80
C LEU A 49 -51.75 -46.62 23.27
N LEU A 50 -51.70 -46.23 24.54
CA LEU A 50 -50.56 -45.50 25.08
C LEU A 50 -49.27 -46.34 25.08
N ILE A 51 -49.37 -47.63 25.40
CA ILE A 51 -48.24 -48.57 25.39
C ILE A 51 -47.76 -48.81 23.95
N GLU A 52 -48.68 -49.02 23.02
CA GLU A 52 -48.38 -49.21 21.61
C GLU A 52 -47.82 -47.95 20.96
N ALA A 53 -48.30 -46.76 21.31
CA ALA A 53 -47.77 -45.48 20.86
C ALA A 53 -46.31 -45.25 21.33
N ALA A 54 -45.94 -45.80 22.49
CA ALA A 54 -44.54 -45.85 22.92
C ALA A 54 -43.69 -46.89 22.14
N GLY A 55 -44.29 -47.63 21.20
CA GLY A 55 -43.64 -48.70 20.43
C GLY A 55 -43.31 -49.93 21.29
N LEU A 56 -44.12 -50.22 22.31
CA LEU A 56 -44.01 -51.44 23.12
C LEU A 56 -45.12 -52.42 22.71
N VAL A 57 -44.83 -53.72 22.81
CA VAL A 57 -45.80 -54.79 22.52
C VAL A 57 -46.50 -55.18 23.83
N LEU A 58 -47.83 -55.35 23.76
CA LEU A 58 -48.62 -55.77 24.91
C LEU A 58 -48.26 -57.19 25.37
N ASP A 59 -47.91 -57.32 26.66
CA ASP A 59 -47.53 -58.57 27.31
C ASP A 59 -48.33 -58.80 28.59
N LYS A 60 -49.23 -59.79 28.55
CA LYS A 60 -50.08 -60.16 29.69
C LYS A 60 -49.30 -60.55 30.96
N SER A 61 -48.03 -60.91 30.85
CA SER A 61 -47.18 -61.29 31.98
C SER A 61 -46.51 -60.10 32.67
N GLN A 62 -46.60 -58.90 32.07
CA GLN A 62 -45.88 -57.71 32.52
C GLN A 62 -46.82 -56.61 33.04
N ASN A 63 -46.80 -56.38 34.35
CA ASN A 63 -47.63 -55.35 35.00
C ASN A 63 -46.95 -53.95 35.06
N SER A 64 -45.83 -53.75 34.36
CA SER A 64 -45.04 -52.51 34.35
C SER A 64 -45.03 -51.80 32.98
N GLN A 65 -45.87 -52.24 32.05
CA GLN A 65 -45.88 -51.74 30.67
C GLN A 65 -46.29 -50.28 30.57
N LEU A 66 -47.35 -49.88 31.29
CA LEU A 66 -47.79 -48.48 31.34
C LEU A 66 -46.67 -47.57 31.88
N LEU A 67 -45.98 -47.99 32.94
CA LEU A 67 -44.85 -47.24 33.49
C LEU A 67 -43.71 -47.12 32.48
N SER A 68 -43.42 -48.20 31.75
CA SER A 68 -42.37 -48.22 30.73
C SER A 68 -42.72 -47.32 29.54
N ALA A 69 -43.98 -47.33 29.11
CA ALA A 69 -44.50 -46.48 28.05
C ALA A 69 -44.38 -45.00 28.42
N ILE A 70 -44.85 -44.61 29.61
CA ILE A 70 -44.75 -43.23 30.11
C ILE A 70 -43.28 -42.79 30.17
N LYS A 71 -42.39 -43.60 30.75
CA LYS A 71 -40.95 -43.27 30.79
C LYS A 71 -40.38 -43.05 29.39
N LYS A 72 -40.74 -43.88 28.42
CA LYS A 72 -40.23 -43.77 27.05
C LYS A 72 -40.78 -42.52 26.33
N LEU A 73 -42.08 -42.26 26.46
CA LEU A 73 -42.73 -41.09 25.86
C LEU A 73 -42.27 -39.77 26.50
N SER A 74 -41.98 -39.76 27.81
CA SER A 74 -41.44 -38.58 28.49
C SER A 74 -39.96 -38.30 28.17
N LEU A 75 -39.23 -39.27 27.62
CA LEU A 75 -37.84 -39.10 27.16
C LEU A 75 -37.76 -38.75 25.68
N SER A 76 -38.82 -38.95 24.91
CA SER A 76 -38.92 -38.50 23.53
C SER A 76 -39.33 -37.03 23.46
N ARG A 77 -38.72 -36.32 22.53
CA ARG A 77 -39.09 -34.95 22.15
C ARG A 77 -39.63 -35.00 20.73
N GLU A 78 -40.81 -34.44 20.50
CA GLU A 78 -41.43 -34.39 19.17
C GLU A 78 -40.69 -33.39 18.28
N PHE A 79 -40.26 -32.26 18.86
CA PHE A 79 -39.49 -31.22 18.17
C PHE A 79 -38.22 -30.87 18.96
N PRO A 80 -37.17 -31.71 18.92
CA PRO A 80 -36.03 -31.63 19.84
C PRO A 80 -35.46 -30.22 20.08
N PHE A 81 -35.22 -29.43 19.02
CA PHE A 81 -34.68 -28.08 19.15
C PHE A 81 -35.71 -27.05 19.65
N ALA A 82 -36.99 -27.19 19.30
CA ALA A 82 -38.05 -26.31 19.80
C ALA A 82 -38.34 -26.59 21.29
N ASP A 83 -38.35 -27.87 21.67
CA ASP A 83 -38.55 -28.31 23.05
C ASP A 83 -37.36 -27.88 23.94
N ILE A 84 -36.12 -28.01 23.45
CA ILE A 84 -34.92 -27.51 24.16
C ILE A 84 -34.99 -25.99 24.36
N LYS A 85 -35.53 -25.25 23.38
CA LYS A 85 -35.73 -23.80 23.51
C LYS A 85 -36.79 -23.47 24.57
N ALA A 86 -37.88 -24.25 24.63
CA ALA A 86 -38.93 -24.07 25.61
C ALA A 86 -38.46 -24.36 27.05
N ASP A 87 -37.53 -25.30 27.24
CA ASP A 87 -36.92 -25.62 28.54
C ASP A 87 -35.96 -24.54 29.07
N GLY A 88 -35.63 -23.54 28.23
CA GLY A 88 -34.91 -22.33 28.64
C GLY A 88 -33.38 -22.40 28.48
N ASN A 89 -32.72 -21.32 28.90
CA ASN A 89 -31.32 -21.05 28.58
C ASN A 89 -30.34 -22.13 29.05
N SER A 90 -30.58 -22.77 30.20
CA SER A 90 -29.70 -23.83 30.72
C SER A 90 -29.74 -25.09 29.83
N ALA A 91 -30.91 -25.48 29.34
CA ALA A 91 -31.05 -26.62 28.43
C ALA A 91 -30.41 -26.32 27.06
N VAL A 92 -30.59 -25.09 26.56
CA VAL A 92 -29.93 -24.61 25.34
C VAL A 92 -28.41 -24.65 25.49
N ALA A 93 -27.86 -24.15 26.59
CA ALA A 93 -26.41 -24.16 26.84
C ALA A 93 -25.85 -25.58 26.88
N ALA A 94 -26.50 -26.50 27.62
CA ALA A 94 -26.08 -27.90 27.68
C ALA A 94 -26.13 -28.58 26.31
N ALA A 95 -27.15 -28.30 25.48
CA ALA A 95 -27.25 -28.84 24.13
C ALA A 95 -26.10 -28.33 23.24
N LEU A 96 -25.77 -27.04 23.30
CA LEU A 96 -24.65 -26.45 22.55
C LEU A 96 -23.30 -27.05 22.98
N THR A 97 -23.08 -27.24 24.28
CA THR A 97 -21.88 -27.91 24.81
C THR A 97 -21.78 -29.36 24.31
N ASN A 98 -22.87 -30.11 24.36
CA ASN A 98 -22.89 -31.51 23.89
C ASN A 98 -22.64 -31.64 22.39
N LEU A 99 -23.03 -30.63 21.60
CA LEU A 99 -22.74 -30.57 20.17
C LEU A 99 -21.27 -30.20 19.88
N GLY A 100 -20.51 -29.73 20.88
CA GLY A 100 -19.10 -29.39 20.75
C GLY A 100 -18.83 -28.25 19.76
N LEU A 101 -19.83 -27.41 19.48
CA LEU A 101 -19.72 -26.33 18.49
C LEU A 101 -18.74 -25.25 18.93
N ASP A 102 -18.54 -25.08 20.23
CA ASP A 102 -17.58 -24.14 20.81
C ASP A 102 -16.12 -24.58 20.59
N THR A 103 -15.83 -25.86 20.73
CA THR A 103 -14.49 -26.44 20.72
C THR A 103 -14.08 -26.92 19.33
N ALA A 104 -14.98 -27.54 18.57
CA ALA A 104 -14.70 -28.00 17.21
C ALA A 104 -14.55 -26.82 16.23
N LEU A 105 -15.37 -25.78 16.37
CA LEU A 105 -15.28 -24.57 15.54
C LEU A 105 -14.06 -23.72 15.93
N ALA A 106 -13.77 -23.57 17.23
CA ALA A 106 -12.57 -22.87 17.69
C ALA A 106 -11.27 -23.62 17.32
N SER A 107 -11.27 -24.95 17.38
CA SER A 107 -10.17 -25.80 16.91
C SER A 107 -9.92 -25.64 15.42
N LYS A 108 -10.97 -25.67 14.58
CA LYS A 108 -10.88 -25.42 13.13
C LYS A 108 -10.41 -23.99 12.82
N ALA A 109 -10.84 -23.00 13.60
CA ALA A 109 -10.40 -21.62 13.50
C ALA A 109 -8.93 -21.43 13.93
N SER A 110 -8.45 -22.21 14.90
CA SER A 110 -7.07 -22.16 15.42
C SER A 110 -6.07 -22.94 14.55
N LEU A 111 -6.49 -24.03 13.89
CA LEU A 111 -5.58 -24.92 13.16
C LEU A 111 -5.26 -24.55 11.71
N THR A 112 -5.91 -23.56 11.09
CA THR A 112 -5.74 -23.34 9.64
C THR A 112 -5.59 -21.87 9.22
N GLY A 113 -4.48 -21.25 9.63
CA GLY A 113 -3.82 -20.21 8.84
C GLY A 113 -3.21 -20.77 7.54
N SER A 114 -3.98 -21.51 6.74
CA SER A 114 -3.55 -22.10 5.47
C SER A 114 -4.14 -21.31 4.30
N ALA A 115 -3.30 -20.84 3.38
CA ALA A 115 -3.70 -20.05 2.21
C ALA A 115 -4.64 -20.78 1.23
N THR A 116 -4.83 -22.10 1.39
CA THR A 116 -5.63 -22.94 0.48
C THR A 116 -7.00 -23.32 1.03
N GLN A 117 -7.28 -23.11 2.32
CA GLN A 117 -8.59 -23.37 2.93
C GLN A 117 -9.21 -22.06 3.41
N LYS A 118 -9.93 -21.39 2.50
CA LYS A 118 -10.60 -20.12 2.79
C LYS A 118 -11.86 -20.40 3.58
N PHE A 119 -11.83 -20.13 4.88
CA PHE A 119 -13.05 -19.90 5.65
C PHE A 119 -13.62 -18.56 5.21
N TRP A 120 -14.68 -18.57 4.39
CA TRP A 120 -15.38 -17.35 4.01
C TRP A 120 -16.28 -16.91 5.15
N VAL A 121 -15.95 -15.77 5.75
CA VAL A 121 -16.91 -15.05 6.60
C VAL A 121 -17.48 -13.90 5.80
N SER A 122 -18.80 -13.88 5.68
CA SER A 122 -19.53 -12.79 5.04
C SER A 122 -19.20 -11.48 5.75
N SER A 123 -18.87 -10.44 4.99
CA SER A 123 -18.69 -9.10 5.54
C SER A 123 -20.01 -8.63 6.15
N ALA A 124 -20.02 -8.47 7.48
CA ALA A 124 -21.13 -7.90 8.22
C ALA A 124 -20.61 -6.62 8.90
N PRO A 125 -20.72 -5.45 8.24
CA PRO A 125 -20.11 -4.20 8.72
C PRO A 125 -20.70 -3.70 10.04
N ASP A 126 -21.91 -4.15 10.40
CA ASP A 126 -22.63 -3.78 11.62
C ASP A 126 -22.70 -4.95 12.65
N ASP A 127 -22.10 -6.09 12.33
CA ASP A 127 -22.05 -7.27 13.20
C ASP A 127 -20.64 -7.42 13.77
N ASN A 128 -20.53 -7.40 15.10
CA ASN A 128 -19.25 -7.48 15.82
C ASN A 128 -18.59 -8.86 15.75
N ASN A 129 -19.10 -9.78 14.90
CA ASN A 129 -18.67 -11.16 14.80
C ASN A 129 -18.00 -11.54 13.44
N ALA A 130 -17.62 -10.59 12.58
CA ALA A 130 -16.90 -10.88 11.33
C ALA A 130 -15.45 -11.39 11.56
N ALA A 131 -15.05 -12.49 10.92
CA ALA A 131 -13.74 -13.12 11.16
C ALA A 131 -12.52 -12.37 10.58
N VAL A 132 -12.73 -11.38 9.70
CA VAL A 132 -11.77 -10.29 9.51
C VAL A 132 -12.53 -8.97 9.41
N PRO A 133 -12.49 -8.12 10.45
CA PRO A 133 -13.12 -6.80 10.47
C PRO A 133 -12.67 -5.89 9.30
N VAL A 134 -13.57 -5.05 8.78
CA VAL A 134 -13.26 -4.02 7.77
C VAL A 134 -12.10 -3.10 8.24
N SER A 135 -11.97 -2.88 9.55
CA SER A 135 -10.84 -2.18 10.15
C SER A 135 -9.50 -2.91 9.97
N LEU A 136 -9.46 -4.25 10.00
CA LEU A 136 -8.27 -5.04 9.70
C LEU A 136 -7.95 -5.04 8.21
N LEU A 137 -8.96 -5.02 7.34
CA LEU A 137 -8.77 -4.86 5.90
C LEU A 137 -8.19 -3.48 5.59
N ASN A 138 -8.78 -2.42 6.15
CA ASN A 138 -8.30 -1.04 6.02
C ASN A 138 -6.92 -0.84 6.67
N SER A 139 -6.61 -1.55 7.77
CA SER A 139 -5.27 -1.56 8.39
C SER A 139 -4.25 -2.31 7.53
N GLY A 140 -4.62 -3.45 6.93
CA GLY A 140 -3.74 -4.21 6.03
C GLY A 140 -3.47 -3.49 4.72
N LEU A 141 -4.51 -2.94 4.10
CA LEU A 141 -4.40 -2.07 2.93
C LEU A 141 -3.71 -0.75 3.29
N GLY A 142 -3.95 -0.18 4.47
CA GLY A 142 -3.28 1.02 4.97
C GLY A 142 -1.80 0.79 5.28
N LYS A 143 -1.40 -0.38 5.77
CA LYS A 143 0.00 -0.78 5.96
C LYS A 143 0.69 -1.11 4.63
N LYS A 144 -0.01 -1.73 3.68
CA LYS A 144 0.47 -1.91 2.29
C LYS A 144 0.58 -0.57 1.54
N ALA A 145 -0.36 0.34 1.77
CA ALA A 145 -0.35 1.69 1.23
C ALA A 145 0.67 2.57 1.94
N ALA A 146 0.99 2.36 3.23
CA ALA A 146 2.13 3.00 3.89
C ALA A 146 3.47 2.47 3.35
N LEU A 147 3.50 1.28 2.75
CA LEU A 147 4.64 0.80 1.97
C LEU A 147 4.75 1.47 0.58
N ASN A 148 3.67 2.09 0.07
CA ASN A 148 3.55 2.63 -1.30
C ASN A 148 2.99 4.07 -1.41
N GLY A 149 2.89 4.81 -0.30
CA GLY A 149 2.09 6.05 -0.22
C GLY A 149 2.54 7.00 0.89
N ASP A 150 3.67 6.73 1.53
CA ASP A 150 4.39 7.72 2.31
C ASP A 150 5.18 8.63 1.35
N SER A 151 4.80 9.91 1.26
CA SER A 151 5.51 10.91 0.45
C SER A 151 6.94 11.17 0.94
N ALA A 152 7.30 10.69 2.13
CA ALA A 152 8.67 10.76 2.67
C ALA A 152 9.50 9.49 2.41
N GLN A 153 8.91 8.41 1.86
CA GLN A 153 9.64 7.18 1.54
C GLN A 153 9.56 6.83 0.05
N ALA A 154 10.73 6.76 -0.59
CA ALA A 154 10.85 6.42 -2.01
C ALA A 154 10.48 4.95 -2.26
N PHE A 155 9.64 4.71 -3.28
CA PHE A 155 9.32 3.38 -3.80
C PHE A 155 10.59 2.68 -4.34
N GLN A 156 11.14 1.73 -3.57
CA GLN A 156 12.33 0.98 -3.95
C GLN A 156 11.97 -0.26 -4.77
N MET A 157 12.08 -0.15 -6.09
CA MET A 157 12.06 -1.30 -6.99
C MET A 157 13.42 -2.00 -6.94
N ALA A 158 13.55 -3.05 -6.12
CA ALA A 158 14.73 -3.92 -6.11
C ALA A 158 14.52 -5.11 -7.05
N ASN A 159 15.35 -5.24 -8.08
CA ASN A 159 15.56 -6.52 -8.77
C ASN A 159 16.81 -7.18 -8.18
N ASN A 160 16.76 -8.50 -8.01
CA ASN A 160 17.85 -9.30 -7.46
C ASN A 160 19.12 -9.14 -8.31
N GLY A 161 20.15 -8.47 -7.80
CA GLY A 161 21.52 -8.55 -8.34
C GLY A 161 22.25 -7.24 -8.65
N THR A 162 21.59 -6.08 -8.78
CA THR A 162 22.28 -4.79 -9.05
C THR A 162 21.49 -3.62 -8.47
N GLY A 163 22.21 -2.69 -7.83
CA GLY A 163 21.69 -1.59 -7.00
C GLY A 163 20.53 -0.77 -7.61
N ALA A 164 19.62 -0.36 -6.73
CA ALA A 164 18.32 0.24 -7.00
C ALA A 164 18.35 1.55 -7.80
N TYR A 165 17.58 1.63 -8.89
CA TYR A 165 17.24 2.90 -9.56
C TYR A 165 15.80 2.93 -10.08
N GLY A 166 14.81 2.72 -9.19
CA GLY A 166 13.49 3.32 -9.39
C GLY A 166 13.56 4.77 -8.90
N VAL A 167 13.56 5.75 -9.79
CA VAL A 167 13.55 7.17 -9.38
C VAL A 167 12.11 7.59 -9.05
N ASN A 168 11.79 7.81 -7.77
CA ASN A 168 10.59 8.56 -7.41
C ASN A 168 10.75 10.03 -7.86
N ASN A 169 9.65 10.78 -7.95
CA ASN A 169 9.69 12.18 -8.40
C ASN A 169 10.71 13.03 -7.60
N ASP A 170 10.94 12.75 -6.33
CA ASP A 170 11.95 13.47 -5.53
C ASP A 170 13.38 13.10 -5.89
N ARG A 171 13.68 11.83 -6.20
CA ARG A 171 14.98 11.43 -6.73
C ARG A 171 15.17 11.92 -8.15
N LEU A 172 14.12 11.92 -8.97
CA LEU A 172 14.14 12.53 -10.30
C LEU A 172 14.37 14.03 -10.19
N ASN A 173 13.72 14.72 -9.24
CA ASN A 173 13.91 16.14 -8.95
C ASN A 173 15.29 16.40 -8.35
N PHE A 174 15.84 15.52 -7.50
CA PHE A 174 17.20 15.66 -6.95
C PHE A 174 18.28 15.42 -8.01
N VAL A 175 18.09 14.43 -8.87
CA VAL A 175 18.99 14.10 -9.99
C VAL A 175 18.89 15.20 -11.04
N LEU A 176 17.68 15.57 -11.48
CA LEU A 176 17.46 16.71 -12.38
C LEU A 176 17.88 18.02 -11.74
N GLN A 177 17.75 18.27 -10.44
CA GLN A 177 18.27 19.50 -9.82
C GLN A 177 19.79 19.45 -9.66
N SER A 178 20.40 18.29 -9.44
CA SER A 178 21.87 18.16 -9.47
C SER A 178 22.45 18.31 -10.87
N TYR A 179 21.72 17.87 -11.90
CA TYR A 179 22.15 17.97 -13.31
C TYR A 179 21.56 19.20 -14.05
N ALA A 180 20.54 19.87 -13.50
CA ALA A 180 19.82 21.04 -14.04
C ALA A 180 19.76 22.24 -13.06
N SER A 181 20.48 22.20 -11.93
CA SER A 181 21.22 23.37 -11.40
C SER A 181 22.15 23.98 -12.47
N LEU A 182 22.29 23.27 -13.59
CA LEU A 182 22.87 23.62 -14.86
C LEU A 182 21.90 24.29 -15.86
N ALA A 183 20.71 24.70 -15.43
CA ALA A 183 19.97 25.72 -16.18
C ALA A 183 20.66 27.05 -15.89
N GLY A 184 21.65 27.41 -16.72
CA GLY A 184 22.35 28.68 -16.61
C GLY A 184 21.35 29.82 -16.56
N ASN A 185 21.25 30.49 -15.41
CA ASN A 185 20.51 31.73 -15.29
C ASN A 185 21.52 32.88 -15.07
N GLN A 186 21.05 34.12 -15.16
CA GLN A 186 21.91 35.31 -15.05
C GLN A 186 22.70 35.43 -13.73
N PHE A 187 22.40 34.58 -12.73
CA PHE A 187 23.02 34.53 -11.41
C PHE A 187 23.76 33.21 -11.10
N THR A 188 23.54 32.13 -11.85
CA THR A 188 24.22 30.84 -11.68
C THR A 188 24.81 30.38 -13.01
N GLN A 189 26.05 30.79 -13.27
CA GLN A 189 26.79 30.47 -14.48
C GLN A 189 27.19 28.98 -14.51
N PHE A 190 27.21 28.38 -15.70
CA PHE A 190 27.68 27.01 -15.88
C PHE A 190 29.18 26.94 -15.58
N SER A 191 29.57 26.12 -14.61
CA SER A 191 30.99 25.81 -14.34
C SER A 191 31.54 24.84 -15.40
N VAL A 192 31.88 25.33 -16.59
CA VAL A 192 32.59 24.51 -17.61
C VAL A 192 34.08 24.48 -17.25
N GLY A 193 34.77 23.36 -17.49
CA GLY A 193 36.23 23.31 -17.39
C GLY A 193 36.90 24.22 -18.43
N GLY A 194 38.20 24.46 -18.31
CA GLY A 194 38.92 25.21 -19.34
C GLY A 194 38.90 24.48 -20.69
N ALA A 195 38.49 25.15 -21.76
CA ALA A 195 38.54 24.59 -23.10
C ALA A 195 39.99 24.33 -23.55
N THR A 196 40.26 23.10 -24.01
CA THR A 196 41.55 22.66 -24.55
C THR A 196 41.41 22.01 -25.93
N ALA A 197 40.20 21.83 -26.45
CA ALA A 197 39.90 21.28 -27.76
C ALA A 197 38.74 22.02 -28.44
N ALA A 198 38.61 21.89 -29.76
CA ALA A 198 37.69 22.67 -30.60
C ALA A 198 36.19 22.51 -30.24
N ALA A 199 35.80 21.40 -29.61
CA ALA A 199 34.41 21.13 -29.22
C ALA A 199 34.10 21.49 -27.76
N HIS A 200 35.05 22.03 -27.00
CA HIS A 200 34.83 22.39 -25.60
C HIS A 200 34.07 23.72 -25.48
N ALA A 201 33.19 23.81 -24.49
CA ALA A 201 32.65 25.08 -24.06
C ALA A 201 33.76 25.93 -23.40
N VAL A 202 33.80 27.22 -23.72
CA VAL A 202 34.79 28.18 -23.21
C VAL A 202 34.24 28.97 -22.03
N ARG A 203 35.08 29.22 -21.01
CA ARG A 203 34.72 30.16 -19.92
C ARG A 203 35.12 31.59 -20.28
N LEU A 204 34.43 32.58 -19.71
CA LEU A 204 34.73 34.00 -19.93
C LEU A 204 36.15 34.39 -19.48
N ASP A 205 36.66 33.83 -18.38
CA ASP A 205 38.02 34.09 -17.88
C ASP A 205 39.13 33.60 -18.81
N GLN A 206 38.80 32.72 -19.77
CA GLN A 206 39.74 32.28 -20.80
C GLN A 206 39.93 33.30 -21.93
N PHE A 207 39.03 34.28 -22.05
CA PHE A 207 39.25 35.46 -22.89
C PHE A 207 39.97 36.51 -22.05
N GLN A 208 41.27 36.64 -22.27
CA GLN A 208 42.10 37.57 -21.50
C GLN A 208 42.43 38.77 -22.38
N SER A 209 42.37 39.97 -21.81
CA SER A 209 42.76 41.19 -22.51
C SER A 209 43.31 42.21 -21.51
N GLY A 210 44.17 43.10 -21.99
CA GLY A 210 44.68 44.18 -21.15
C GLY A 210 45.56 45.13 -21.92
N SER A 211 46.14 46.07 -21.19
CA SER A 211 47.12 47.02 -21.70
C SER A 211 48.19 47.31 -20.66
N ASN A 212 49.40 47.59 -21.12
CA ASN A 212 50.48 48.16 -20.31
C ASN A 212 51.24 49.20 -21.15
N GLY A 213 52.35 49.73 -20.63
CA GLY A 213 53.16 50.74 -21.34
C GLY A 213 53.68 50.29 -22.72
N ASN A 214 53.65 48.98 -22.99
CA ASN A 214 54.12 48.40 -24.25
C ASN A 214 53.00 48.15 -25.27
N GLY A 215 51.74 48.43 -24.93
CA GLY A 215 50.60 48.33 -25.84
C GLY A 215 49.40 47.58 -25.24
N ALA A 216 48.44 47.26 -26.10
CA ALA A 216 47.25 46.48 -25.75
C ALA A 216 47.31 45.08 -26.34
N TRP A 217 46.67 44.11 -25.67
CA TRP A 217 46.66 42.71 -26.09
C TRP A 217 45.32 42.03 -25.81
N THR A 218 45.08 40.95 -26.54
CA THR A 218 44.02 40.00 -26.24
C THR A 218 44.48 38.58 -26.59
N LYS A 219 44.08 37.62 -25.76
CA LYS A 219 44.33 36.20 -25.90
C LYS A 219 43.01 35.45 -25.85
N MET A 220 42.83 34.55 -26.81
CA MET A 220 41.64 33.72 -26.96
C MET A 220 41.90 32.30 -26.46
N PRO A 221 40.85 31.56 -26.06
CA PRO A 221 40.94 30.13 -25.83
C PRO A 221 41.51 29.41 -27.07
N GLY A 222 42.40 28.44 -26.87
CA GLY A 222 43.05 27.73 -27.97
C GLY A 222 44.34 28.37 -28.50
N GLY A 223 44.76 29.52 -27.97
CA GLY A 223 46.11 30.06 -28.17
C GLY A 223 46.23 31.25 -29.12
N GLY A 224 45.15 31.61 -29.83
CA GLY A 224 45.12 32.82 -30.66
C GLY A 224 45.40 34.07 -29.83
N GLN A 225 46.36 34.89 -30.24
CA GLN A 225 46.77 36.08 -29.50
C GLN A 225 47.09 37.22 -30.45
N TRP A 226 46.78 38.45 -30.03
CA TRP A 226 47.25 39.64 -30.72
C TRP A 226 47.72 40.71 -29.76
N CYS A 227 48.66 41.50 -30.23
CA CYS A 227 49.20 42.67 -29.54
C CYS A 227 49.23 43.85 -30.51
N ARG A 228 48.93 45.05 -30.01
CA ARG A 228 49.03 46.28 -30.80
C ARG A 228 49.72 47.38 -30.03
N GLN A 229 50.40 48.26 -30.75
CA GLN A 229 50.98 49.48 -30.18
C GLN A 229 51.06 50.60 -31.21
N ASN A 230 50.95 51.84 -30.74
CA ASN A 230 51.38 53.00 -31.51
C ASN A 230 52.74 53.43 -30.98
N LEU A 231 53.72 53.56 -31.86
CA LEU A 231 55.10 53.85 -31.47
C LEU A 231 55.72 54.86 -32.43
N THR A 232 56.57 55.73 -31.91
CA THR A 232 57.46 56.57 -32.73
C THR A 232 58.77 55.85 -32.91
N LEU A 233 59.10 55.50 -34.16
CA LEU A 233 60.39 54.93 -34.51
C LEU A 233 61.43 56.04 -34.64
N ALA A 234 62.58 55.85 -34.00
CA ALA A 234 63.70 56.79 -34.12
C ALA A 234 64.23 56.84 -35.57
N ALA A 235 64.81 57.98 -35.96
CA ALA A 235 65.41 58.15 -37.27
C ALA A 235 66.71 57.33 -37.37
N ASN A 236 66.90 56.60 -38.48
CA ASN A 236 68.12 55.83 -38.78
C ASN A 236 68.57 54.88 -37.67
N ALA A 237 67.63 54.27 -36.95
CA ALA A 237 67.91 53.43 -35.79
C ALA A 237 66.94 52.23 -35.69
N THR A 238 67.36 51.22 -34.92
CA THR A 238 66.47 50.12 -34.52
C THR A 238 65.70 50.52 -33.26
N THR A 239 64.38 50.40 -33.30
CA THR A 239 63.52 50.49 -32.13
C THR A 239 63.02 49.10 -31.77
N THR A 240 63.20 48.68 -30.51
CA THR A 240 62.67 47.39 -30.04
C THR A 240 61.27 47.59 -29.48
N TRP A 241 60.29 46.91 -30.07
CA TRP A 241 58.96 46.81 -29.47
C TRP A 241 58.88 45.53 -28.65
N THR A 242 58.86 45.66 -27.32
CA THR A 242 58.51 44.57 -26.42
C THR A 242 57.00 44.36 -26.45
N PHE A 243 56.52 43.13 -26.65
CA PHE A 243 55.09 42.89 -26.68
C PHE A 243 54.47 43.07 -25.29
N PRO A 244 53.25 43.63 -25.19
CA PRO A 244 52.55 43.79 -23.92
C PRO A 244 52.18 42.46 -23.26
N ALA A 245 52.07 41.36 -24.02
CA ALA A 245 52.02 39.98 -23.54
C ALA A 245 52.87 39.08 -24.46
N GLY A 246 53.60 38.14 -23.89
CA GLY A 246 54.47 37.22 -24.64
C GLY A 246 53.67 36.20 -25.46
N PHE A 247 54.14 35.89 -26.66
CA PHE A 247 53.61 34.81 -27.50
C PHE A 247 54.29 33.48 -27.16
N THR A 248 53.70 32.36 -27.58
CA THR A 248 54.31 31.02 -27.41
C THR A 248 55.39 30.73 -28.45
N ALA A 249 55.39 31.45 -29.57
CA ALA A 249 56.37 31.39 -30.66
C ALA A 249 56.44 32.78 -31.35
N PRO A 250 57.44 33.04 -32.21
CA PRO A 250 57.53 34.32 -32.94
C PRO A 250 56.26 34.62 -33.77
N PRO A 251 55.55 35.73 -33.51
CA PRO A 251 54.30 36.08 -34.19
C PRO A 251 54.55 36.68 -35.59
N ALA A 252 53.49 36.78 -36.39
CA ALA A 252 53.49 37.63 -37.58
C ALA A 252 53.34 39.10 -37.15
N VAL A 253 54.25 39.98 -37.60
CA VAL A 253 54.24 41.40 -37.25
C VAL A 253 53.98 42.26 -38.48
N PHE A 254 53.02 43.16 -38.35
CA PHE A 254 52.61 44.14 -39.36
C PHE A 254 52.91 45.54 -38.86
N ILE A 255 53.51 46.36 -39.74
CA ILE A 255 53.87 47.75 -39.47
C ILE A 255 53.14 48.61 -40.49
N THR A 256 52.41 49.61 -40.03
CA THR A 256 51.76 50.60 -40.91
C THR A 256 52.24 51.99 -40.53
N ALA A 257 52.77 52.75 -41.48
CA ALA A 257 53.12 54.15 -41.27
C ALA A 257 51.84 54.98 -41.07
N ILE A 258 51.81 55.77 -40.00
CA ILE A 258 50.72 56.73 -39.73
C ILE A 258 50.99 58.04 -40.48
N ASN A 259 52.26 58.43 -40.59
CA ASN A 259 52.71 59.63 -41.27
C ASN A 259 54.05 59.39 -41.94
N GLY A 260 54.28 59.94 -43.13
CA GLY A 260 55.57 59.83 -43.85
C GLY A 260 55.71 58.57 -44.71
N ALA A 261 56.83 58.46 -45.41
CA ALA A 261 57.12 57.33 -46.30
C ALA A 261 57.48 56.08 -45.49
N PHE A 262 56.93 54.93 -45.89
CA PHE A 262 57.24 53.66 -45.24
C PHE A 262 58.63 53.16 -45.69
N GLN A 263 59.61 53.28 -44.78
CA GLN A 263 61.00 52.84 -44.99
C GLN A 263 61.51 51.99 -43.83
N CYS A 264 60.60 51.22 -43.22
CA CYS A 264 60.90 50.40 -42.05
C CYS A 264 60.86 48.91 -42.39
N TRP A 265 61.68 48.11 -41.71
CA TRP A 265 61.64 46.65 -41.81
C TRP A 265 61.94 46.00 -40.46
N LEU A 266 61.54 44.74 -40.33
CA LEU A 266 61.80 43.94 -39.14
C LEU A 266 63.26 43.48 -39.13
N ASN A 267 63.91 43.62 -37.98
CA ASN A 267 65.27 43.19 -37.73
C ASN A 267 65.26 42.13 -36.61
N GLY A 268 64.61 41.00 -36.90
CA GLY A 268 64.41 39.90 -35.95
C GLY A 268 63.07 39.96 -35.21
N ILE A 269 62.46 38.79 -35.03
CA ILE A 269 61.20 38.60 -34.29
C ILE A 269 61.43 37.47 -33.29
N GLY A 270 61.23 37.77 -32.00
CA GLY A 270 61.18 36.78 -30.94
C GLY A 270 59.77 36.64 -30.38
N ALA A 271 59.57 35.72 -29.43
CA ALA A 271 58.28 35.51 -28.78
C ALA A 271 57.82 36.70 -27.90
N ASN A 272 58.76 37.53 -27.43
CA ASN A 272 58.49 38.63 -26.49
C ASN A 272 58.72 40.02 -27.08
N ASN A 273 59.34 40.14 -28.25
CA ASN A 273 59.67 41.41 -28.86
C ASN A 273 59.98 41.27 -30.35
N CYS A 274 60.00 42.40 -31.06
CA CYS A 274 60.60 42.51 -32.39
C CYS A 274 61.46 43.77 -32.50
N GLY A 275 62.54 43.69 -33.28
CA GLY A 275 63.32 44.85 -33.68
C GLY A 275 62.75 45.47 -34.95
N ILE A 276 62.64 46.79 -35.00
CA ILE A 276 62.16 47.53 -36.17
C ILE A 276 63.21 48.56 -36.54
N PHE A 277 63.84 48.41 -37.70
CA PHE A 277 64.76 49.42 -38.23
C PHE A 277 64.00 50.42 -39.09
N ASN A 278 64.27 51.70 -38.90
CA ASN A 278 63.71 52.78 -39.70
C ASN A 278 64.82 53.53 -40.45
N ASN A 279 64.83 53.43 -41.78
CA ASN A 279 65.83 54.08 -42.65
C ASN A 279 65.31 55.41 -43.22
N GLY A 280 64.98 56.34 -42.32
CA GLY A 280 64.39 57.62 -42.67
C GLY A 280 64.27 58.53 -41.45
N THR A 281 63.49 59.60 -41.57
CA THR A 281 63.15 60.48 -40.43
C THR A 281 62.32 59.75 -39.39
N ALA A 282 62.17 60.32 -38.18
CA ALA A 282 61.31 59.74 -37.16
C ALA A 282 59.89 59.54 -37.70
N LEU A 283 59.32 58.35 -37.46
CA LEU A 283 58.10 57.87 -38.10
C LEU A 283 57.14 57.35 -37.03
N ASN A 284 55.89 57.83 -37.02
CA ASN A 284 54.87 57.20 -36.16
C ASN A 284 54.27 56.02 -36.91
N VAL A 285 54.19 54.89 -36.23
CA VAL A 285 53.68 53.64 -36.80
C VAL A 285 52.60 53.04 -35.92
N ASN A 286 51.66 52.35 -36.55
CA ASN A 286 50.82 51.37 -35.89
C ASN A 286 51.45 49.98 -36.08
N LEU A 287 51.54 49.24 -34.98
CA LEU A 287 52.10 47.91 -34.92
C LEU A 287 51.01 46.93 -34.53
N LEU A 288 50.99 45.78 -35.21
CA LEU A 288 50.12 44.65 -34.90
C LEU A 288 50.93 43.36 -34.97
N ALA A 289 50.94 42.58 -33.89
CA ALA A 289 51.51 41.24 -33.86
C ALA A 289 50.37 40.23 -33.65
N VAL A 290 50.33 39.15 -34.44
CA VAL A 290 49.27 38.13 -34.40
C VAL A 290 49.87 36.72 -34.45
N TRP A 291 49.30 35.81 -33.67
CA TRP A 291 49.59 34.38 -33.64
C TRP A 291 48.29 33.57 -33.57
#